data_AF-A0A2V3TWM1-F1
#
_entry.id   AF-A0A2V3TWM1-F1
#
_cell.length_a   1.000
_cell.length_b   1.000
_cell.length_c   1.000
_cell.angle_alpha   90.00
_cell.angle_beta   90.00
_cell.angle_gamma   90.00
#
_symmetry.space_group_name_H-M   'P 1'
#
loop_
_entity.id
_entity.type
_entity.pdbx_description
1 polymer ?
#
loop_
_entity_poly.entity_id
_entity_poly.type
_entity_poly.pdbx_seq_one_letter_code
_entity_poly.pdbx_strand_id
1 'polypeptide(L)'
;MSAITRFTGDWREAKAIIEKEIDRVWFDEPEEIQKIRWGVIDSGAGSGEQSFSVLVHLEAYMMLVGADVMYRFLKISQYEDMELATLNRMTREFLTGTFNVFEFMTDLGLTNMHQVGQMYSDALDRLTTKDDYVELTGAMMTYVVRMHRWIHFIFPWNLGVAFPHRKPAEIQAFSKVVAAA
;
A
#
# COMPACT_ATOMS: atom_id res chain seq x y z
N MET A 1 -17.23 -12.80 -1.20
CA MET A 1 -16.55 -11.89 -0.27
C MET A 1 -16.78 -12.41 1.15
N SER A 2 -15.72 -12.69 1.89
CA SER A 2 -15.84 -13.02 3.32
C SER A 2 -16.39 -11.79 4.05
N ALA A 3 -17.33 -11.98 4.97
CA ALA A 3 -17.80 -10.89 5.81
C ALA A 3 -16.63 -10.39 6.69
N ILE A 4 -16.23 -9.13 6.50
CA ILE A 4 -15.19 -8.55 7.34
C ILE A 4 -15.73 -8.42 8.74
N THR A 5 -14.98 -8.99 9.69
CA THR A 5 -15.38 -9.01 11.09
C THR A 5 -14.75 -7.81 11.78
N ARG A 6 -15.57 -7.03 12.49
CA ARG A 6 -15.09 -5.92 13.31
C ARG A 6 -14.17 -6.47 14.41
N PHE A 7 -12.99 -5.90 14.53
CA PHE A 7 -12.06 -6.23 15.60
C PHE A 7 -12.49 -5.51 16.90
N THR A 8 -12.56 -6.25 18.00
CA THR A 8 -13.02 -5.71 19.30
C THR A 8 -11.99 -5.83 20.42
N GLY A 9 -10.82 -6.41 20.14
CA GLY A 9 -9.74 -6.63 21.10
C GLY A 9 -8.96 -5.36 21.47
N ASP A 10 -7.89 -5.53 22.25
CA ASP A 10 -6.95 -4.45 22.57
C ASP A 10 -6.09 -4.08 21.35
N TRP A 11 -5.61 -2.83 21.29
CA TRP A 11 -4.74 -2.41 20.18
C TRP A 11 -3.42 -3.19 20.13
N ARG A 12 -2.93 -3.69 21.27
CA ARG A 12 -1.72 -4.53 21.33
C ARG A 12 -1.92 -5.89 20.69
N GLU A 13 -3.13 -6.45 20.78
CA GLU A 13 -3.47 -7.68 20.07
C GLU A 13 -3.48 -7.47 18.55
N ALA A 14 -4.06 -6.35 18.09
CA ALA A 14 -4.00 -5.97 16.67
C ALA A 14 -2.55 -5.79 16.20
N LYS A 15 -1.72 -5.08 16.97
CA LYS A 15 -0.28 -4.92 16.69
C LYS A 15 0.43 -6.26 16.59
N ALA A 16 0.22 -7.16 17.55
CA ALA A 16 0.86 -8.49 17.55
C ALA A 16 0.46 -9.33 16.32
N ILE A 17 -0.78 -9.23 15.85
CA ILE A 17 -1.22 -9.89 14.61
C ILE A 17 -0.53 -9.28 13.39
N ILE A 18 -0.42 -7.96 13.32
CA ILE A 18 0.31 -7.26 12.24
C ILE A 18 1.78 -7.67 12.25
N GLU A 19 2.44 -7.73 13.41
CA GLU A 19 3.83 -8.14 13.54
C GLU A 19 4.05 -9.59 13.09
N LYS A 20 3.11 -10.49 13.40
CA LYS A 20 3.15 -11.85 12.87
C LYS A 20 3.06 -11.90 11.35
N GLU A 21 2.25 -11.04 10.73
CA GLU A 21 2.20 -10.94 9.27
C GLU A 21 3.50 -10.36 8.70
N ILE A 22 4.12 -9.38 9.38
CA ILE A 22 5.46 -8.86 9.01
C ILE A 22 6.47 -10.00 8.98
N ASP A 23 6.53 -10.82 10.05
CA ASP A 23 7.45 -11.95 10.14
C ASP A 23 7.22 -12.96 9.00
N ARG A 24 5.95 -13.28 8.71
CA ARG A 24 5.56 -14.19 7.61
C ARG A 24 6.09 -13.72 6.27
N VAL A 25 6.06 -12.41 6.01
CA VAL A 25 6.41 -11.83 4.69
C VAL A 25 7.80 -11.21 4.67
N TRP A 26 8.62 -11.43 5.70
CA TRP A 26 9.90 -10.72 5.81
C TRP A 26 10.95 -11.24 4.81
N PHE A 27 11.12 -12.56 4.71
CA PHE A 27 12.12 -13.16 3.82
C PHE A 27 11.53 -14.07 2.75
N ASP A 28 10.41 -14.72 3.05
CA ASP A 28 9.75 -15.64 2.15
C ASP A 28 8.68 -14.92 1.31
N GLU A 29 8.65 -15.20 0.01
CA GLU A 29 7.66 -14.62 -0.90
C GLU A 29 6.27 -15.17 -0.58
N PRO A 30 5.32 -14.32 -0.15
CA PRO A 30 4.02 -14.79 0.28
C PRO A 30 3.15 -15.20 -0.92
N GLU A 31 2.21 -16.11 -0.68
CA GLU A 31 1.38 -16.76 -1.73
C GLU A 31 0.65 -15.75 -2.62
N GLU A 32 0.14 -14.66 -2.03
CA GLU A 32 -0.52 -13.57 -2.75
C GLU A 32 0.40 -12.91 -3.78
N ILE A 33 1.69 -12.75 -3.48
CA ILE A 33 2.68 -12.18 -4.41
C ILE A 33 3.00 -13.18 -5.52
N GLN A 34 3.11 -14.48 -5.19
CA GLN A 34 3.32 -15.52 -6.19
C GLN A 34 2.17 -15.55 -7.20
N LYS A 35 0.92 -15.50 -6.74
CA LYS A 35 -0.26 -15.41 -7.61
C LYS A 35 -0.20 -14.21 -8.54
N ILE A 36 0.07 -13.01 -7.99
CA ILE A 36 0.18 -11.77 -8.75
C ILE A 36 1.27 -11.86 -9.83
N ARG A 37 2.44 -12.42 -9.48
CA ARG A 37 3.55 -12.66 -10.42
C ARG A 37 3.13 -13.52 -11.61
N TRP A 38 2.26 -14.51 -11.39
CA TRP A 38 1.69 -15.37 -12.43
C TRP A 38 0.45 -14.80 -13.13
N GLY A 39 0.06 -13.56 -12.81
CA GLY A 39 -1.14 -12.91 -13.35
C GLY A 39 -2.45 -13.48 -12.83
N VAL A 40 -2.41 -14.26 -11.74
CA VAL A 40 -3.59 -14.81 -11.08
C VAL A 40 -4.12 -13.78 -10.10
N ILE A 41 -5.18 -13.06 -10.49
CA ILE A 41 -5.85 -12.07 -9.66
C ILE A 41 -7.27 -12.57 -9.35
N ASP A 42 -7.49 -13.04 -8.12
CA ASP A 42 -8.73 -13.76 -7.75
C ASP A 42 -10.02 -12.93 -7.93
N SER A 43 -9.92 -11.59 -7.90
CA SER A 43 -11.03 -10.67 -8.15
C SER A 43 -11.40 -10.51 -9.63
N GLY A 44 -10.52 -10.91 -10.55
CA GLY A 44 -10.61 -10.60 -11.97
C GLY A 44 -10.17 -9.16 -12.33
N ALA A 45 -9.55 -8.41 -11.41
CA ALA A 45 -9.05 -7.07 -11.71
C ALA A 45 -7.98 -7.09 -12.83
N GLY A 46 -8.09 -6.13 -13.76
CA GLY A 46 -7.23 -6.06 -14.94
C GLY A 46 -8.00 -5.86 -16.24
N SER A 47 -8.18 -4.61 -16.66
CA SER A 47 -8.91 -4.28 -17.88
C SER A 47 -8.17 -4.78 -19.13
N GLY A 48 -8.90 -5.37 -20.08
CA GLY A 48 -8.31 -5.89 -21.32
C GLY A 48 -7.60 -7.24 -21.13
N GLU A 49 -8.09 -8.07 -20.20
CA GLU A 49 -7.59 -9.44 -19.96
C GLU A 49 -6.09 -9.49 -19.62
N GLN A 50 -5.60 -8.50 -18.86
CA GLN A 50 -4.18 -8.40 -18.48
C GLN A 50 -4.01 -7.91 -17.03
N SER A 51 -2.93 -8.35 -16.38
CA SER A 51 -2.59 -8.01 -14.99
C SER A 51 -1.49 -6.94 -14.84
N PHE A 52 -0.93 -6.44 -15.94
CA PHE A 52 0.11 -5.40 -15.90
C PHE A 52 -0.38 -4.11 -15.24
N SER A 53 -1.59 -3.66 -15.55
CA SER A 53 -2.16 -2.49 -14.87
C SER A 53 -2.33 -2.72 -13.37
N VAL A 54 -2.59 -3.94 -12.91
CA VAL A 54 -2.68 -4.28 -11.49
C VAL A 54 -1.32 -4.08 -10.82
N LEU A 55 -0.23 -4.58 -11.42
CA LEU A 55 1.13 -4.36 -10.94
C LEU A 55 1.49 -2.87 -10.86
N VAL A 56 1.11 -2.07 -11.85
CA VAL A 56 1.33 -0.60 -11.84
C VAL A 56 0.60 0.06 -10.66
N HIS A 57 -0.66 -0.30 -10.41
CA HIS A 57 -1.41 0.26 -9.29
C HIS A 57 -0.82 -0.18 -7.95
N LEU A 58 -0.48 -1.47 -7.77
CA LEU A 58 0.13 -1.97 -6.55
C LEU A 58 1.47 -1.28 -6.26
N GLU A 59 2.34 -1.15 -7.27
CA GLU A 59 3.65 -0.51 -7.11
C GLU A 59 3.49 0.96 -6.66
N ALA A 60 2.63 1.72 -7.34
CA ALA A 60 2.44 3.13 -7.04
C ALA A 60 1.71 3.37 -5.71
N TYR A 61 0.59 2.69 -5.47
CA TYR A 61 -0.24 2.93 -4.28
C TYR A 61 0.43 2.45 -3.01
N MET A 62 1.13 1.31 -3.01
CA MET A 62 1.75 0.81 -1.79
C MET A 62 2.97 1.64 -1.40
N MET A 63 3.75 2.11 -2.38
CA MET A 63 4.81 3.09 -2.15
C MET A 63 4.23 4.36 -1.50
N LEU A 64 3.15 4.90 -2.06
CA LEU A 64 2.52 6.12 -1.55
C LEU A 64 1.93 5.92 -0.15
N VAL A 65 1.11 4.89 0.05
CA VAL A 65 0.43 4.64 1.33
C VAL A 65 1.43 4.33 2.44
N GLY A 66 2.38 3.43 2.19
CA GLY A 66 3.36 3.03 3.19
C GLY A 66 4.42 4.10 3.45
N ALA A 67 5.20 4.45 2.41
CA ALA A 67 6.38 5.29 2.59
C ALA A 67 6.07 6.79 2.70
N ASP A 68 4.93 7.26 2.22
CA ASP A 68 4.56 8.68 2.29
C ASP A 68 3.42 8.93 3.30
N VAL A 69 2.22 8.37 3.10
CA VAL A 69 1.04 8.69 3.92
C VAL A 69 1.22 8.23 5.37
N MET A 70 1.49 6.95 5.60
CA MET A 70 1.65 6.41 6.96
C MET A 70 2.89 6.99 7.67
N TYR A 71 4.00 7.18 6.93
CA TYR A 71 5.18 7.84 7.47
C TYR A 71 4.89 9.29 7.90
N ARG A 72 4.13 10.05 7.12
CA ARG A 72 3.72 11.41 7.50
C ARG A 72 2.87 11.42 8.76
N PHE A 73 1.97 10.45 8.94
CA PHE A 73 1.21 10.35 10.18
C PHE A 73 2.10 10.07 11.39
N LEU A 74 3.08 9.16 11.26
CA LEU A 74 4.07 8.94 12.32
C LEU A 74 4.84 10.22 12.62
N LYS A 75 5.28 10.96 11.61
CA LYS A 75 5.98 12.24 11.81
C LYS A 75 5.11 13.28 12.51
N ILE A 76 3.86 13.44 12.07
CA ILE A 76 2.90 14.42 12.62
C ILE A 76 2.50 14.07 14.05
N SER A 77 2.44 12.78 14.42
CA SER A 77 2.14 12.34 15.78
C SER A 77 3.12 12.91 16.83
N GLN A 78 4.34 13.25 16.41
CA GLN A 78 5.39 13.79 17.26
C GLN A 78 5.23 15.27 17.58
N TYR A 79 4.31 15.98 16.92
CA TYR A 79 4.10 17.41 17.19
C TYR A 79 3.34 17.60 18.50
N GLU A 80 3.79 18.54 19.34
CA GLU A 80 3.23 18.76 20.68
C GLU A 80 1.75 19.16 20.64
N ASP A 81 1.35 19.94 19.63
CA ASP A 81 -0.01 20.44 19.42
C ASP A 81 -0.94 19.45 18.71
N MET A 82 -0.44 18.28 18.32
CA MET A 82 -1.25 17.24 17.69
C MET A 82 -2.00 16.43 18.75
N GLU A 83 -3.33 16.44 18.65
CA GLU A 83 -4.25 15.66 19.49
C GLU A 83 -4.52 14.27 18.90
N LEU A 84 -4.51 13.23 19.75
CA LEU A 84 -4.74 11.83 19.33
C LEU A 84 -6.07 11.64 18.58
N ALA A 85 -7.15 12.26 19.06
CA ALA A 85 -8.47 12.14 18.43
C ALA A 85 -8.47 12.71 16.99
N THR A 86 -7.79 13.84 16.78
CA THR A 86 -7.63 14.45 15.46
C THR A 86 -6.76 13.57 14.57
N LEU A 87 -5.65 13.05 15.09
CA LEU A 87 -4.77 12.14 14.36
C LEU A 87 -5.48 10.86 13.91
N ASN A 88 -6.27 10.23 14.79
CA ASN A 88 -7.08 9.06 14.46
C ASN A 88 -8.11 9.37 13.36
N ARG A 89 -8.80 10.52 13.46
CA ARG A 89 -9.74 10.96 12.43
C ARG A 89 -9.05 11.13 11.08
N MET A 90 -7.95 11.89 11.03
CA MET A 90 -7.18 12.10 9.79
C MET A 90 -6.68 10.78 9.21
N THR A 91 -6.19 9.87 10.06
CA THR A 91 -5.75 8.53 9.64
C THR A 91 -6.86 7.79 8.90
N ARG A 92 -8.08 7.80 9.45
CA ARG A 92 -9.23 7.15 8.80
C ARG A 92 -9.59 7.83 7.48
N GLU A 93 -9.63 9.16 7.42
CA GLU A 93 -9.99 9.88 6.18
C GLU A 93 -9.08 9.51 5.00
N PHE A 94 -7.78 9.30 5.25
CA PHE A 94 -6.81 8.97 4.21
C PHE A 94 -6.74 7.47 3.87
N LEU A 95 -7.10 6.58 4.80
CA LEU A 95 -6.89 5.14 4.63
C LEU A 95 -8.19 4.35 4.43
N THR A 96 -9.27 4.71 5.12
CA THR A 96 -10.52 3.94 5.15
C THR A 96 -11.80 4.77 4.98
N GLY A 97 -11.69 6.08 4.73
CA GLY A 97 -12.82 7.00 4.64
C GLY A 97 -13.59 6.84 3.32
N THR A 98 -13.52 7.85 2.46
CA THR A 98 -14.19 7.83 1.14
C THR A 98 -13.70 6.69 0.24
N PHE A 99 -12.44 6.30 0.39
CA PHE A 99 -11.81 5.21 -0.35
C PHE A 99 -11.02 4.34 0.62
N ASN A 100 -11.32 3.05 0.66
CA ASN A 100 -10.61 2.10 1.50
C ASN A 100 -9.41 1.54 0.73
N VAL A 101 -8.21 2.00 1.08
CA VAL A 101 -6.98 1.60 0.39
C VAL A 101 -6.69 0.12 0.56
N PHE A 102 -7.09 -0.47 1.69
CA PHE A 102 -6.83 -1.88 2.00
C PHE A 102 -7.79 -2.82 1.28
N GLU A 103 -9.05 -2.39 1.11
CA GLU A 103 -10.02 -3.04 0.25
C GLU A 103 -9.52 -3.06 -1.20
N PHE A 104 -9.13 -1.89 -1.71
CA PHE A 104 -8.60 -1.78 -3.06
C PHE A 104 -7.38 -2.68 -3.28
N MET A 105 -6.42 -2.71 -2.35
CA MET A 105 -5.26 -3.61 -2.43
C MET A 105 -5.66 -5.09 -2.45
N THR A 106 -6.75 -5.44 -1.75
CA THR A 106 -7.29 -6.81 -1.75
C THR A 106 -7.92 -7.15 -3.10
N ASP A 107 -8.65 -6.22 -3.68
CA ASP A 107 -9.18 -6.35 -5.05
C ASP A 107 -8.05 -6.47 -6.08
N LEU A 108 -6.87 -5.93 -5.81
CA LEU A 108 -5.69 -6.09 -6.65
C LEU A 108 -4.89 -7.38 -6.39
N GLY A 109 -5.35 -8.26 -5.49
CA GLY A 109 -4.79 -9.59 -5.25
C GLY A 109 -4.10 -9.78 -3.90
N LEU A 110 -3.95 -8.73 -3.07
CA LEU A 110 -3.37 -8.85 -1.73
C LEU A 110 -4.41 -9.33 -0.72
N THR A 111 -4.72 -10.62 -0.75
CA THR A 111 -5.96 -11.21 -0.21
C THR A 111 -6.25 -10.91 1.27
N ASN A 112 -5.23 -10.72 2.10
CA ASN A 112 -5.39 -10.44 3.54
C ASN A 112 -5.38 -8.95 3.90
N MET A 113 -5.10 -8.05 2.95
CA MET A 113 -4.83 -6.65 3.23
C MET A 113 -6.06 -5.94 3.85
N HIS A 114 -7.27 -6.20 3.36
CA HIS A 114 -8.48 -5.55 3.87
C HIS A 114 -8.77 -5.97 5.32
N GLN A 115 -8.61 -7.25 5.67
CA GLN A 115 -8.85 -7.70 7.04
C GLN A 115 -7.83 -7.11 8.02
N VAL A 116 -6.54 -7.06 7.64
CA VAL A 116 -5.49 -6.42 8.45
C VAL A 116 -5.73 -4.91 8.58
N GLY A 117 -6.08 -4.26 7.47
CA GLY A 117 -6.40 -2.84 7.43
C GLY A 117 -7.62 -2.45 8.26
N GLN A 118 -8.68 -3.27 8.23
CA GLN A 118 -9.85 -3.07 9.07
C GLN A 118 -9.50 -3.25 10.55
N MET A 119 -8.72 -4.27 10.89
CA MET A 119 -8.27 -4.50 12.27
C MET A 119 -7.45 -3.32 12.81
N TYR A 120 -6.51 -2.81 12.00
CA TYR A 120 -5.76 -1.59 12.30
C TYR A 120 -6.72 -0.41 12.53
N SER A 121 -7.65 -0.20 11.61
CA SER A 121 -8.63 0.87 11.68
C SER A 121 -9.48 0.76 12.94
N ASP A 122 -10.02 -0.41 13.28
CA ASP A 122 -10.83 -0.63 14.48
C ASP A 122 -10.02 -0.40 15.78
N ALA A 123 -8.75 -0.81 15.81
CA ALA A 123 -7.87 -0.64 16.95
C ALA A 123 -7.53 0.83 17.27
N LEU A 124 -7.63 1.75 16.30
CA LEU A 124 -7.44 3.19 16.55
C LEU A 124 -8.39 3.74 17.63
N ASP A 125 -9.60 3.18 17.76
CA ASP A 125 -10.59 3.61 18.78
C ASP A 125 -10.18 3.24 20.21
N ARG A 126 -9.16 2.39 20.37
CA ARG A 126 -8.69 1.86 21.66
C ARG A 126 -7.37 2.47 22.13
N LEU A 127 -6.80 3.37 21.35
CA LEU A 127 -5.58 4.08 21.70
C LEU A 127 -5.87 5.10 22.81
N THR A 128 -4.96 5.20 23.76
CA THR A 128 -5.05 6.15 24.89
C THR A 128 -3.99 7.24 24.82
N THR A 129 -2.88 6.97 24.14
CA THR A 129 -1.76 7.90 24.00
C THR A 129 -1.28 8.00 22.54
N LYS A 130 -0.49 9.03 22.23
CA LYS A 130 0.19 9.12 20.93
C LYS A 130 1.30 8.08 20.79
N ASP A 131 1.85 7.58 21.89
CA ASP A 131 2.83 6.50 21.86
C ASP A 131 2.16 5.19 21.41
N ASP A 132 0.95 4.89 21.91
CA ASP A 132 0.15 3.75 21.42
C ASP A 132 -0.08 3.85 19.90
N TYR A 133 -0.39 5.06 19.41
CA TYR A 133 -0.57 5.33 17.98
C TYR A 133 0.72 5.03 17.20
N VAL A 134 1.86 5.54 17.66
CA VAL A 134 3.16 5.35 17.00
C VAL A 134 3.50 3.86 16.91
N GLU A 135 3.26 3.08 17.96
CA GLU A 135 3.52 1.64 17.95
C GLU A 135 2.62 0.89 16.95
N LEU A 136 1.32 1.13 16.99
CA LEU A 136 0.36 0.46 16.11
C LEU A 136 0.54 0.86 14.64
N THR A 137 0.59 2.16 14.36
CA THR A 137 0.78 2.69 12.99
C THR A 137 2.17 2.38 12.46
N GLY A 138 3.19 2.32 13.32
CA GLY A 138 4.54 1.90 12.93
C GLY A 138 4.60 0.45 12.47
N ALA A 139 3.91 -0.46 13.17
CA ALA A 139 3.77 -1.85 12.73
C ALA A 139 3.02 -1.92 11.38
N MET A 140 1.89 -1.23 11.25
CA MET A 140 1.11 -1.23 10.01
C MET A 140 1.90 -0.66 8.83
N MET A 141 2.62 0.45 9.02
CA MET A 141 3.52 1.02 8.01
C MET A 141 4.57 0.00 7.58
N THR A 142 5.20 -0.69 8.54
CA THR A 142 6.23 -1.69 8.26
C THR A 142 5.68 -2.82 7.40
N TYR A 143 4.48 -3.32 7.73
CA TYR A 143 3.79 -4.34 6.93
C TYR A 143 3.52 -3.87 5.50
N VAL A 144 2.93 -2.68 5.32
CA VAL A 144 2.62 -2.14 3.98
C VAL A 144 3.90 -1.93 3.17
N VAL A 145 4.94 -1.35 3.77
CA VAL A 145 6.24 -1.14 3.10
C VAL A 145 6.88 -2.47 2.75
N ARG A 146 6.81 -3.49 3.61
CA ARG A 146 7.37 -4.81 3.32
C ARG A 146 6.64 -5.48 2.16
N MET A 147 5.32 -5.41 2.11
CA MET A 147 4.54 -5.90 0.98
C MET A 147 4.84 -5.11 -0.31
N HIS A 148 5.07 -3.80 -0.22
CA HIS A 148 5.55 -2.99 -1.35
C HIS A 148 6.89 -3.51 -1.88
N ARG A 149 7.84 -3.88 -1.01
CA ARG A 149 9.13 -4.44 -1.46
C ARG A 149 8.96 -5.71 -2.27
N TRP A 150 7.99 -6.55 -1.96
CA TRP A 150 7.68 -7.73 -2.77
C TRP A 150 7.12 -7.36 -4.13
N ILE A 151 6.16 -6.43 -4.19
CA ILE A 151 5.63 -5.92 -5.47
C ILE A 151 6.75 -5.32 -6.31
N HIS A 152 7.58 -4.47 -5.72
CA HIS A 152 8.72 -3.85 -6.38
C HIS A 152 9.71 -4.89 -6.92
N PHE A 153 9.91 -5.99 -6.18
CA PHE A 153 10.79 -7.10 -6.58
C PHE A 153 10.24 -7.87 -7.79
N ILE A 154 8.92 -8.10 -7.85
CA ILE A 154 8.30 -8.82 -8.97
C ILE A 154 7.92 -7.93 -10.15
N PHE A 155 7.97 -6.60 -9.97
CA PHE A 155 7.59 -5.65 -11.01
C PHE A 155 8.49 -5.83 -12.26
N PRO A 156 7.91 -5.86 -13.47
CA PRO A 156 8.65 -6.16 -14.70
C PRO A 156 9.46 -4.95 -15.21
N TRP A 157 10.48 -4.55 -14.46
CA TRP A 157 11.34 -3.39 -14.78
C TRP A 157 12.04 -3.51 -16.14
N ASN A 158 12.23 -4.74 -16.64
CA ASN A 158 12.76 -5.01 -17.97
C ASN A 158 11.92 -4.40 -19.11
N LEU A 159 10.63 -4.08 -18.86
CA LEU A 159 9.79 -3.34 -19.79
C LEU A 159 10.39 -1.97 -20.15
N GLY A 160 11.21 -1.38 -19.27
CA GLY A 160 11.91 -0.12 -19.52
C GLY A 160 12.77 -0.11 -20.79
N VAL A 161 13.20 -1.27 -21.29
CA VAL A 161 13.94 -1.40 -22.57
C VAL A 161 13.10 -0.90 -23.76
N ALA A 162 11.78 -1.00 -23.69
CA ALA A 162 10.88 -0.48 -24.73
C ALA A 162 10.75 1.06 -24.71
N PHE A 163 11.26 1.73 -23.66
CA PHE A 163 11.12 3.17 -23.44
C PHE A 163 12.50 3.86 -23.25
N PRO A 164 13.42 3.79 -24.24
CA PRO A 164 14.73 4.40 -24.11
C PRO A 164 14.66 5.93 -24.17
N HIS A 165 15.59 6.60 -23.49
CA HIS A 165 15.87 8.00 -23.75
C HIS A 165 16.29 8.18 -25.22
N ARG A 166 15.70 9.17 -25.90
CA ARG A 166 16.00 9.50 -27.29
C ARG A 166 17.35 10.20 -27.40
N LYS A 167 18.11 9.90 -28.45
CA LYS A 167 19.39 10.54 -28.73
C LYS A 167 19.20 11.96 -29.28
N PRO A 168 20.17 12.88 -29.09
CA PRO A 168 20.06 14.24 -29.61
C PRO A 168 19.72 14.35 -31.10
N ALA A 169 20.25 13.46 -31.93
CA ALA A 169 19.96 13.43 -33.38
C ALA A 169 18.49 13.07 -33.69
N GLU A 170 17.89 12.15 -32.93
CA GLU A 170 16.47 11.80 -33.07
C GLU A 170 15.57 12.98 -32.70
N ILE A 171 15.96 13.73 -31.66
CA ILE A 171 15.24 14.93 -31.21
C ILE A 171 15.36 16.08 -32.22
N GLN A 172 16.52 16.29 -32.83
CA GLN A 172 16.71 17.29 -33.90
C GLN A 172 15.85 17.00 -35.14
N ALA A 173 15.61 15.73 -35.44
CA ALA A 173 14.66 15.37 -36.51
C ALA A 173 13.22 15.70 -36.09
N PHE A 174 12.86 15.44 -34.84
CA PHE A 174 11.53 15.73 -34.30
C PHE A 174 11.25 17.22 -34.13
N SER A 175 12.25 18.07 -33.87
CA SER A 175 12.05 19.52 -33.70
C SER A 175 11.43 20.18 -34.93
N LYS A 176 11.67 19.63 -36.13
CA LYS A 176 11.04 20.09 -37.38
C LYS A 176 9.53 19.80 -37.44
N VAL A 177 9.08 18.76 -36.74
CA VAL A 177 7.67 18.37 -36.65
C VAL A 177 6.93 19.25 -35.63
N VAL A 178 7.54 19.51 -34.47
CA VAL A 178 6.94 20.37 -33.43
C VAL A 178 6.90 21.84 -33.85
N ALA A 179 7.90 22.32 -34.61
CA ALA A 179 7.93 23.69 -35.13
C ALA A 179 6.95 23.97 -36.28
N ALA A 180 6.31 22.91 -36.82
CA ALA A 180 5.31 23.01 -37.88
C ALA A 180 3.87 22.97 -37.36
N ALA A 181 3.68 22.84 -36.04
CA ALA A 181 2.41 22.96 -35.33
C ALA A 181 2.30 24.33 -34.66
#